data_AF-A0AAD3HLT8-F1
#
_entry.id   AF-A0AAD3HLT8-F1
#
_cell.length_a   1.000
_cell.length_b   1.000
_cell.length_c   1.000
_cell.angle_alpha   90.00
_cell.angle_beta   90.00
_cell.angle_gamma   90.00
#
_symmetry.space_group_name_H-M   'P 1'
#
loop_
_entity.id
_entity.type
_entity.pdbx_description
1 polymer ?
#
loop_
_entity_poly.entity_id
_entity_poly.type
_entity_poly.pdbx_seq_one_letter_code
_entity_poly.pdbx_strand_id
1 'polypeptide(L)'
;FKEAFWRLSIDGVPLLGNSHMSRARPECCGCGSVVLGVSPRLHFFWACPVARAVVEQLEVTLGIAVPRAALWLALPPSGVQQCVWDVVVLAALSAMEEGRRLLRARVRESGSASVVPGLAAVVALSAVSWFWGQLRGFACLGVPRRGWAGVGPSHPFLRIVGGRFSVGR
;
A
#
# COMPACT_ATOMS: atom_id res chain seq x y z
N PHE A 1 9.67 -3.92 3.49
CA PHE A 1 8.86 -2.85 4.12
C PHE A 1 9.54 -1.49 4.08
N LYS A 2 10.64 -1.26 4.81
CA LYS A 2 11.31 0.05 4.90
C LYS A 2 11.73 0.63 3.54
N GLU A 3 12.35 -0.19 2.68
CA GLU A 3 12.83 0.26 1.36
C GLU A 3 11.76 0.91 0.46
N ALA A 4 10.54 0.36 0.42
CA ALA A 4 9.46 0.89 -0.41
C ALA A 4 8.98 2.26 0.09
N PHE A 5 8.85 2.44 1.41
CA PHE A 5 8.51 3.72 2.01
C PHE A 5 9.58 4.78 1.73
N TRP A 6 10.85 4.45 1.98
CA TRP A 6 11.96 5.38 1.72
C TRP A 6 12.04 5.79 0.26
N ARG A 7 11.96 4.82 -0.66
CA ARG A 7 11.95 5.08 -2.10
C ARG A 7 10.73 5.87 -2.54
N LEU A 8 9.57 5.65 -1.93
CA LEU A 8 8.40 6.46 -2.23
C LEU A 8 8.59 7.88 -1.73
N SER A 9 9.02 8.11 -0.49
CA SER A 9 9.21 9.44 0.07
C SER A 9 10.23 10.29 -0.70
N ILE A 10 11.28 9.68 -1.26
CA ILE A 10 12.33 10.40 -2.03
C ILE A 10 12.17 10.31 -3.56
N ASP A 11 11.04 9.81 -4.08
CA ASP A 11 10.87 9.54 -5.52
C ASP A 11 11.90 8.56 -6.13
N GLY A 12 12.56 7.78 -5.28
CA GLY A 12 13.59 6.80 -5.62
C GLY A 12 13.07 5.40 -5.95
N VAL A 13 11.76 5.22 -6.16
CA VAL A 13 11.26 3.96 -6.75
C VAL A 13 11.79 3.92 -8.18
N PRO A 14 12.54 2.88 -8.62
CA PRO A 14 13.09 2.81 -9.97
C PRO A 14 12.00 2.51 -10.99
N LEU A 15 11.06 3.44 -11.15
CA LEU A 15 10.04 3.47 -12.18
C LEU A 15 10.54 4.44 -13.24
N LEU A 16 10.83 3.92 -14.44
CA LEU A 16 11.19 4.75 -15.59
C LEU A 16 10.06 5.78 -15.80
N GLY A 17 10.41 7.06 -15.96
CA GLY A 17 9.47 8.18 -16.08
C GLY A 17 9.11 8.93 -14.79
N ASN A 18 9.71 8.59 -13.63
CA ASN A 18 9.62 9.43 -12.42
C ASN A 18 10.32 10.79 -12.61
N SER A 19 10.08 11.74 -11.70
CA SER A 19 10.49 13.15 -11.81
C SER A 19 11.99 13.31 -12.07
N HIS A 20 12.81 12.45 -11.48
CA HIS A 20 14.28 12.45 -11.64
C HIS A 20 14.78 11.61 -12.84
N MET A 21 13.91 10.88 -13.53
CA MET A 21 14.20 10.08 -14.73
C MET A 21 13.25 10.44 -15.87
N SER A 22 13.00 11.74 -16.07
CA SER A 22 12.03 12.28 -17.03
C SER A 22 12.32 11.92 -18.50
N ARG A 23 13.57 11.55 -18.82
CA ARG A 23 13.99 11.15 -20.17
C ARG A 23 13.75 9.67 -20.48
N ALA A 24 13.43 8.85 -19.48
CA ALA A 24 13.15 7.44 -19.69
C ALA A 24 11.67 7.23 -20.04
N ARG A 25 11.39 6.31 -20.98
CA ARG A 25 10.01 5.98 -21.35
C ARG A 25 9.25 5.51 -20.10
N PRO A 26 8.10 6.12 -19.75
CA PRO A 26 7.31 5.72 -18.60
C PRO A 26 6.97 4.24 -18.64
N GLU A 27 7.17 3.52 -17.53
CA GLU A 27 6.75 2.12 -17.45
C GLU A 27 5.22 2.04 -17.55
N CYS A 28 4.70 1.28 -18.52
CA CYS A 28 3.27 1.03 -18.65
C CYS A 28 2.76 0.19 -17.46
N CYS A 29 1.64 0.59 -16.88
CA CYS A 29 0.95 -0.23 -15.90
C CYS A 29 0.26 -1.41 -16.57
N GLY A 30 0.43 -2.62 -16.03
CA GLY A 30 -0.32 -3.80 -16.46
C GLY A 30 -1.81 -3.80 -16.07
N CYS A 31 -2.31 -2.70 -15.48
CA CYS A 31 -3.69 -2.55 -15.06
C CYS A 31 -4.63 -2.09 -16.18
N GLY A 32 -4.11 -1.75 -17.36
CA GLY A 32 -4.92 -1.34 -18.52
C GLY A 32 -5.36 0.12 -18.55
N SER A 33 -5.04 0.92 -17.52
CA SER A 33 -5.28 2.36 -17.55
C SER A 33 -4.30 3.07 -18.48
N VAL A 34 -4.80 3.95 -19.35
CA VAL A 34 -3.97 4.88 -20.13
C VAL A 34 -3.59 6.04 -19.22
N VAL A 35 -2.30 6.15 -18.89
CA VAL A 35 -1.80 7.16 -17.95
C VAL A 35 -1.04 8.22 -18.74
N LEU A 36 -1.71 9.32 -19.09
CA LEU A 36 -1.10 10.47 -19.77
C LEU A 36 -0.82 11.58 -18.76
N GLY A 37 0.41 12.12 -18.74
CA GLY A 37 0.76 13.31 -17.96
C GLY A 37 0.86 13.13 -16.44
N VAL A 38 0.71 11.90 -15.92
CA VAL A 38 0.81 11.59 -14.49
C VAL A 38 2.13 10.86 -14.23
N SER A 39 2.84 11.21 -13.14
CA SER A 39 4.08 10.51 -12.80
C SER A 39 3.80 9.01 -12.52
N PRO A 40 4.68 8.09 -12.94
CA PRO A 40 4.52 6.66 -12.67
C PRO A 40 4.28 6.36 -11.20
N ARG A 41 5.00 7.02 -10.30
CA ARG A 41 4.78 6.94 -8.85
C ARG A 41 3.34 7.29 -8.45
N LEU A 42 2.79 8.40 -8.94
CA LEU A 42 1.41 8.82 -8.63
C LEU A 42 0.41 7.80 -9.17
N HIS A 43 0.67 7.20 -10.32
CA HIS A 43 -0.18 6.11 -10.78
C HIS A 43 -0.05 4.86 -9.90
N PHE A 44 1.14 4.27 -9.77
CA PHE A 44 1.31 2.96 -9.12
C PHE A 44 0.98 2.93 -7.63
N PHE A 45 1.12 4.05 -6.91
CA PHE A 45 0.91 4.13 -5.46
C PHE A 45 -0.22 5.07 -5.04
N TRP A 46 -1.09 5.44 -5.98
CA TRP A 46 -2.29 6.22 -5.66
C TRP A 46 -3.45 5.96 -6.61
N ALA A 47 -3.26 6.13 -7.93
CA ALA A 47 -4.36 6.09 -8.89
C ALA A 47 -4.65 4.70 -9.50
N CYS A 48 -3.69 3.78 -9.48
CA CYS A 48 -3.85 2.43 -10.01
C CYS A 48 -4.97 1.70 -9.26
N PRO A 49 -5.85 0.93 -9.94
CA PRO A 49 -6.92 0.19 -9.28
C PRO A 49 -6.45 -0.70 -8.11
N VAL A 50 -5.26 -1.27 -8.23
CA VAL A 50 -4.63 -2.08 -7.16
C VAL A 50 -4.27 -1.22 -5.95
N ALA A 51 -3.72 -0.02 -6.17
CA ALA A 51 -3.42 0.91 -5.10
C ALA A 51 -4.70 1.49 -4.47
N ARG A 52 -5.68 1.84 -5.30
CA ARG A 52 -6.98 2.34 -4.85
C ARG A 52 -7.69 1.35 -3.96
N ALA A 53 -7.71 0.06 -4.28
CA ALA A 53 -8.32 -0.94 -3.42
C ALA A 53 -7.68 -1.00 -2.01
N VAL A 54 -6.37 -0.83 -1.91
CA VAL A 54 -5.70 -0.75 -0.60
C VAL A 54 -6.07 0.55 0.12
N VAL A 55 -6.12 1.70 -0.57
CA VAL A 55 -6.53 2.98 0.03
C VAL A 55 -7.99 2.93 0.48
N GLU A 56 -8.90 2.42 -0.35
CA GLU A 56 -10.31 2.23 -0.02
C GLU A 56 -10.48 1.32 1.19
N GLN A 57 -9.67 0.27 1.31
CA GLN A 57 -9.65 -0.56 2.51
C GLN A 57 -9.25 0.24 3.76
N LEU A 58 -8.26 1.13 3.67
CA LEU A 58 -7.89 2.01 4.78
C LEU A 58 -9.04 2.98 5.12
N GLU A 59 -9.69 3.56 4.11
CA GLU A 59 -10.81 4.50 4.26
C GLU A 59 -12.02 3.83 4.92
N VAL A 60 -12.37 2.63 4.48
CA VAL A 60 -13.43 1.80 5.10
C VAL A 60 -13.09 1.49 6.55
N THR A 61 -11.86 1.08 6.84
CA THR A 61 -11.43 0.71 8.20
C THR A 61 -11.38 1.92 9.14
N LEU A 62 -11.07 3.11 8.62
CA LEU A 62 -11.00 4.35 9.40
C LEU A 62 -12.34 5.11 9.48
N GLY A 63 -13.27 4.84 8.55
CA GLY A 63 -14.50 5.60 8.39
C GLY A 63 -14.29 7.04 7.88
N ILE A 64 -13.09 7.37 7.39
CA ILE A 64 -12.71 8.69 6.88
C ILE A 64 -11.89 8.58 5.61
N ALA A 65 -11.92 9.61 4.77
CA ALA A 65 -11.06 9.72 3.60
C ALA A 65 -9.58 9.80 4.03
N VAL A 66 -8.71 9.04 3.38
CA VAL A 66 -7.28 9.03 3.67
C VAL A 66 -6.60 9.95 2.66
N PRO A 67 -6.02 11.08 3.07
CA PRO A 67 -5.31 11.95 2.14
C PRO A 67 -4.00 11.29 1.71
N ARG A 68 -3.57 11.56 0.47
CA ARG A 68 -2.29 11.05 -0.07
C ARG A 68 -1.10 11.34 0.84
N ALA A 69 -1.08 12.53 1.43
CA ALA A 69 -0.03 12.93 2.36
C ALA A 69 0.05 12.02 3.59
N ALA A 70 -1.08 11.53 4.12
CA ALA A 70 -1.08 10.63 5.28
C ALA A 70 -0.34 9.32 4.97
N LEU A 71 -0.54 8.77 3.77
CA LEU A 71 0.12 7.54 3.34
C LEU A 71 1.57 7.79 2.90
N TRP A 72 1.82 8.82 2.11
CA TRP A 72 3.13 9.06 1.49
C TRP A 72 4.17 9.65 2.45
N LEU A 73 3.71 10.34 3.51
CA LEU A 73 4.56 10.94 4.53
C LEU A 73 4.46 10.21 5.88
N ALA A 74 3.69 9.12 5.96
CA ALA A 74 3.36 8.43 7.20
C ALA A 74 2.81 9.38 8.30
N LEU A 75 1.99 10.36 7.90
CA LEU A 75 1.30 11.25 8.85
C LEU A 75 -0.02 10.60 9.27
N PRO A 76 -0.24 10.28 10.55
CA PRO A 76 -1.43 9.59 10.99
C PRO A 76 -2.66 10.50 10.85
N PRO A 77 -3.79 9.97 10.37
CA PRO A 77 -5.07 10.65 10.52
C PRO A 77 -5.40 10.90 11.99
N SER A 78 -6.26 11.88 12.26
CA SER A 78 -6.68 12.21 13.62
C SER A 78 -7.26 10.99 14.33
N GLY A 79 -6.85 10.75 15.58
CA GLY A 79 -7.27 9.60 16.38
C GLY A 79 -6.51 8.29 16.13
N VAL A 80 -5.53 8.28 15.21
CA VAL A 80 -4.66 7.11 14.96
C VAL A 80 -3.29 7.33 15.59
N GLN A 81 -2.80 6.35 16.35
CA GLN A 81 -1.48 6.40 16.98
C GLN A 81 -0.39 6.23 15.92
N GLN A 82 0.63 7.10 15.95
CA GLN A 82 1.76 7.08 15.02
C GLN A 82 2.41 5.69 14.89
N CYS A 83 2.65 5.03 16.02
CA CYS A 83 3.30 3.71 16.04
C CYS A 83 2.51 2.63 15.28
N VAL A 84 1.18 2.70 15.29
CA VAL A 84 0.33 1.80 14.50
C VAL A 84 0.33 2.24 13.03
N TRP A 85 0.23 3.55 12.79
CA TRP A 85 0.19 4.11 11.44
C TRP A 85 1.46 3.79 10.65
N ASP A 86 2.63 3.85 11.27
CA ASP A 86 3.90 3.48 10.64
C ASP A 86 3.85 2.05 10.08
N VAL A 87 3.30 1.09 10.85
CA VAL A 87 3.15 -0.31 10.42
C VAL A 87 2.12 -0.42 9.31
N VAL A 88 0.99 0.28 9.43
CA VAL A 88 -0.09 0.31 8.43
C VAL A 88 0.41 0.85 7.09
N VAL A 89 1.13 1.97 7.09
CA VAL A 89 1.71 2.59 5.89
C VAL A 89 2.71 1.64 5.23
N LEU A 90 3.61 1.05 6.02
CA LEU A 90 4.60 0.10 5.51
C LEU A 90 3.94 -1.15 4.90
N ALA A 91 2.89 -1.68 5.54
CA ALA A 91 2.12 -2.81 5.04
C ALA A 91 1.37 -2.45 3.74
N ALA A 92 0.72 -1.27 3.70
CA ALA A 92 -0.05 -0.80 2.55
C ALA A 92 0.87 -0.59 1.33
N LEU A 93 1.97 0.14 1.49
CA LEU A 93 2.91 0.37 0.39
C LEU A 93 3.56 -0.91 -0.10
N SER A 94 3.86 -1.86 0.80
CA SER A 94 4.38 -3.17 0.42
C SER A 94 3.36 -3.99 -0.37
N ALA A 95 2.08 -3.94 0.01
CA ALA A 95 1.01 -4.64 -0.70
C ALA A 95 0.76 -4.05 -2.10
N MET A 96 0.82 -2.72 -2.24
CA MET A 96 0.74 -2.04 -3.53
C MET A 96 1.89 -2.45 -4.46
N GLU A 97 3.12 -2.50 -3.93
CA GLU A 97 4.30 -2.94 -4.67
C GLU A 97 4.18 -4.41 -5.11
N GLU A 98 3.70 -5.29 -4.24
CA GLU A 98 3.51 -6.70 -4.58
C GLU A 98 2.43 -6.88 -5.64
N GLY A 99 1.32 -6.14 -5.54
CA GLY A 99 0.29 -6.11 -6.58
C GLY A 99 0.81 -5.59 -7.92
N ARG A 100 1.66 -4.56 -7.92
CA ARG A 100 2.33 -4.07 -9.12
C ARG A 100 3.23 -5.14 -9.75
N ARG A 101 4.00 -5.88 -8.95
CA ARG A 101 4.86 -6.98 -9.41
C ARG A 101 4.04 -8.12 -10.01
N LEU A 102 2.97 -8.53 -9.33
CA LEU A 102 2.08 -9.58 -9.81
C LEU A 102 1.41 -9.17 -11.14
N LEU A 103 0.88 -7.95 -11.24
CA LEU A 103 0.33 -7.44 -12.51
C LEU A 103 1.34 -7.54 -13.66
N ARG A 104 2.59 -7.17 -13.40
CA ARG A 104 3.65 -7.23 -14.42
C ARG A 104 3.99 -8.66 -14.81
N ALA A 105 4.07 -9.57 -13.86
CA ALA A 105 4.34 -10.98 -14.14
C ALA A 105 3.23 -11.54 -15.06
N ARG A 106 1.96 -11.32 -14.70
CA ARG A 106 0.80 -11.81 -15.45
C ARG A 106 0.69 -11.22 -16.85
N VAL A 107 0.97 -9.93 -17.02
CA VAL A 107 0.99 -9.30 -18.35
C VAL A 107 2.13 -9.84 -19.22
N ARG A 108 3.31 -10.13 -18.66
CA ARG A 108 4.41 -10.77 -19.41
C ARG A 108 4.07 -12.20 -19.81
N GLU A 109 3.49 -12.99 -18.91
CA GLU A 109 3.06 -14.38 -19.17
C GLU A 109 1.98 -14.46 -20.25
N SER A 110 1.09 -13.47 -20.29
CA SER A 110 -0.04 -13.46 -21.23
C SER A 110 0.34 -13.10 -22.67
N GLY A 111 1.61 -12.75 -22.94
CA GLY A 111 2.20 -12.58 -24.27
C GLY A 111 1.56 -11.53 -25.20
N SER A 112 0.47 -10.88 -24.78
CA SER A 112 -0.32 -9.96 -25.59
C SER A 112 -0.49 -8.62 -24.90
N ALA A 113 -0.47 -7.55 -25.69
CA ALA A 113 -0.84 -6.20 -25.30
C ALA A 113 -2.35 -6.06 -24.99
N SER A 114 -3.10 -7.17 -24.88
CA SER A 114 -4.51 -7.18 -24.54
C SER A 114 -4.65 -7.20 -23.02
N VAL A 115 -5.27 -6.15 -22.48
CA VAL A 115 -5.66 -6.05 -21.07
C VAL A 115 -6.55 -7.24 -20.76
N VAL A 116 -6.09 -8.20 -19.94
CA VAL A 116 -6.96 -9.27 -19.45
C VAL A 116 -8.05 -8.61 -18.59
N PRO A 117 -9.32 -8.62 -19.03
CA PRO A 117 -10.39 -7.97 -18.28
C PRO A 117 -10.49 -8.60 -16.89
N GLY A 118 -10.56 -7.77 -15.85
CA GLY A 118 -10.68 -8.25 -14.46
C GLY A 118 -9.37 -8.69 -13.80
N LEU A 119 -8.25 -8.80 -14.52
CA LEU A 119 -6.95 -9.10 -13.88
C LEU A 119 -6.59 -8.07 -12.81
N ALA A 120 -6.80 -6.78 -13.11
CA ALA A 120 -6.59 -5.70 -12.15
C ALA A 120 -7.45 -5.87 -10.88
N ALA A 121 -8.69 -6.34 -11.01
CA ALA A 121 -9.58 -6.58 -9.87
C ALA A 121 -9.09 -7.77 -9.02
N VAL A 122 -8.67 -8.88 -9.65
CA VAL A 122 -8.11 -10.04 -8.94
C VAL A 122 -6.83 -9.66 -8.18
N VAL A 123 -5.95 -8.88 -8.81
CA VAL A 123 -4.71 -8.44 -8.15
C VAL A 123 -5.00 -7.39 -7.07
N ALA A 124 -6.01 -6.54 -7.23
CA ALA A 124 -6.45 -5.60 -6.21
C ALA A 124 -6.93 -6.33 -4.93
N LEU A 125 -7.75 -7.37 -5.07
CA LEU A 125 -8.15 -8.22 -3.94
C LEU A 125 -6.94 -8.90 -3.28
N SER A 126 -5.99 -9.37 -4.09
CA SER A 126 -4.74 -9.95 -3.58
C SER A 126 -3.91 -8.94 -2.78
N ALA A 127 -3.85 -7.69 -3.24
CA ALA A 127 -3.18 -6.60 -2.53
C ALA A 127 -3.83 -6.29 -1.18
N VAL A 128 -5.15 -6.22 -1.10
CA VAL A 128 -5.87 -6.07 0.17
C VAL A 128 -5.60 -7.25 1.11
N SER A 129 -5.59 -8.48 0.58
CA SER A 129 -5.25 -9.68 1.36
C SER A 129 -3.82 -9.62 1.90
N TRP A 130 -2.83 -9.24 1.08
CA TRP A 130 -1.46 -9.07 1.50
C TRP A 130 -1.31 -8.00 2.57
N PHE A 131 -1.97 -6.85 2.43
CA PHE A 131 -1.98 -5.80 3.44
C PHE A 131 -2.37 -6.35 4.82
N TRP A 132 -3.51 -7.04 4.91
CA TRP A 132 -3.95 -7.65 6.17
C TRP A 132 -3.04 -8.79 6.63
N GLY A 133 -2.50 -9.57 5.70
CA GLY A 133 -1.50 -10.61 5.98
C GLY A 133 -0.25 -10.05 6.66
N GLN A 134 0.24 -8.89 6.20
CA GLN A 134 1.39 -8.23 6.82
C GLN A 134 1.09 -7.73 8.24
N LEU A 135 -0.10 -7.17 8.47
CA LEU A 135 -0.50 -6.75 9.82
C LEU A 135 -0.61 -7.96 10.77
N ARG A 136 -1.14 -9.09 10.29
CA ARG A 136 -1.17 -10.35 11.07
C ARG A 136 0.25 -10.85 11.36
N GLY A 137 1.12 -10.84 10.36
CA GLY A 137 2.53 -11.20 10.53
C GLY A 137 3.22 -10.35 11.58
N PHE A 138 3.02 -9.03 11.55
CA PHE A 138 3.52 -8.11 12.56
C PHE A 138 2.97 -8.43 13.96
N ALA A 139 1.66 -8.67 14.09
CA ALA A 139 1.04 -9.02 15.36
C ALA A 139 1.63 -10.32 15.96
N CYS A 140 1.93 -11.31 15.13
CA CYS A 140 2.55 -12.57 15.55
C CYS A 140 3.97 -12.41 16.11
N LEU A 141 4.68 -11.32 15.79
CA LEU A 141 6.02 -11.06 16.37
C LEU A 141 5.97 -10.77 17.87
N GLY A 142 4.82 -10.32 18.39
CA GLY A 142 4.55 -10.26 19.82
C GLY A 142 5.32 -9.21 20.63
N VAL A 143 5.74 -8.08 20.06
CA VAL A 143 6.65 -7.13 20.76
C VAL A 143 6.04 -5.75 21.05
N PRO A 144 5.74 -5.40 22.31
CA PRO A 144 5.74 -4.00 22.72
C PRO A 144 6.86 -3.75 23.73
N ARG A 145 7.81 -2.87 23.40
CA ARG A 145 8.84 -2.40 24.36
C ARG A 145 8.66 -0.95 24.78
N ARG A 146 8.36 -0.02 23.86
CA ARG A 146 8.05 1.41 24.12
C ARG A 146 7.16 1.99 23.02
N GLY A 147 6.34 2.99 23.34
CA GLY A 147 5.56 3.76 22.35
C GLY A 147 4.19 3.19 21.98
N TRP A 148 3.80 2.02 22.51
CA TRP A 148 2.52 1.35 22.21
C TRP A 148 1.52 1.38 23.37
N ALA A 149 1.85 2.04 24.49
CA ALA A 149 0.99 2.09 25.68
C ALA A 149 -0.36 2.76 25.43
N GLY A 150 -0.45 3.66 24.44
CA GLY A 150 -1.70 4.32 24.05
C GLY A 150 -2.57 3.52 23.08
N VAL A 151 -2.18 2.30 22.70
CA VAL A 151 -2.93 1.48 21.74
C VAL A 151 -3.90 0.57 22.49
N GLY A 152 -5.17 0.94 22.45
CA GLY A 152 -6.26 0.22 23.13
C GLY A 152 -6.79 -1.00 22.38
N PRO A 153 -7.74 -1.73 22.99
CA PRO A 153 -8.39 -2.91 22.40
C PRO A 153 -9.33 -2.56 21.23
N SER A 154 -9.72 -1.29 21.09
CA SER A 154 -10.65 -0.79 20.06
C SER A 154 -9.96 -0.28 18.79
N HIS A 155 -8.63 -0.34 18.71
CA HIS A 155 -7.92 0.21 17.58
C HIS A 155 -8.24 -0.57 16.28
N PRO A 156 -8.58 0.11 15.17
CA PRO A 156 -9.16 -0.54 13.99
C PRO A 156 -8.18 -1.41 13.19
N PHE A 157 -6.87 -1.12 13.23
CA PHE A 157 -5.84 -1.92 12.55
C PHE A 157 -5.12 -2.93 13.44
N LEU A 158 -4.42 -2.44 14.46
CA LEU A 158 -3.69 -3.25 15.43
C LEU A 158 -4.13 -2.86 16.84
N ARG A 159 -4.60 -3.82 17.60
CA ARG A 159 -5.10 -3.64 18.97
C ARG A 159 -4.32 -4.50 19.95
N ILE A 160 -4.27 -4.05 21.20
CA ILE A 160 -3.66 -4.81 22.30
C ILE A 160 -4.78 -5.37 23.18
N VAL A 161 -4.87 -6.70 23.26
CA VAL A 161 -5.86 -7.42 24.07
C VAL A 161 -5.12 -8.42 24.94
N GLY A 162 -5.28 -8.33 26.26
CA GLY A 162 -4.57 -9.19 27.21
C GLY A 162 -3.04 -9.13 27.06
N GLY A 163 -2.49 -7.96 26.71
CA GLY A 163 -1.06 -7.75 26.49
C GLY A 163 -0.51 -8.31 25.17
N ARG A 164 -1.37 -8.83 24.27
CA ARG A 164 -0.98 -9.37 22.97
C ARG A 164 -1.53 -8.54 21.82
N PHE A 165 -0.79 -8.47 20.72
CA PHE A 165 -1.28 -7.87 19.50
C PHE A 165 -2.33 -8.75 18.83
N SER A 166 -3.35 -8.10 18.28
CA SER A 166 -4.25 -8.71 17.31
C SER A 166 -4.66 -7.70 16.26
N VAL A 167 -5.10 -8.20 15.11
CA VAL A 167 -5.61 -7.36 14.02
C VAL A 167 -7.07 -7.00 14.31
N GLY A 168 -7.41 -5.72 14.13
CA GLY A 168 -8.79 -5.23 14.16
C GLY A 168 -9.50 -5.63 12.87
N ARG A 169 -10.72 -6.15 13.00
CA ARG A 169 -11.65 -6.36 11.89
C ARG A 169 -12.85 -5.46 12.14
#